data_AF-A0A8T7IAZ4-F1
#
_entry.id   AF-A0A8T7IAZ4-F1
#
_cell.length_a   1.000
_cell.length_b   1.000
_cell.length_c   1.000
_cell.angle_alpha   90.00
_cell.angle_beta   90.00
_cell.angle_gamma   90.00
#
_symmetry.space_group_name_H-M   'P 1'
#
loop_
_entity.id
_entity.type
_entity.pdbx_description
1 polymer ?
#
loop_
_entity_poly.entity_id
_entity_poly.type
_entity_poly.pdbx_seq_one_letter_code
_entity_poly.pdbx_strand_id
1 'polypeptide(L)'
;MKYENIVHMLKTVFVADFSFPEDMAINLYTESLTNSNKFDEMKEELREAFSDETLSWQKMLFNDEYEVIDFDTEEEARAYAKRVLWDPIV
;
A
#
# COMPACT_ATOMS: atom_id res chain seq x y z
N MET A 1 -1.45 -1.73 -15.61
CA MET A 1 -1.99 -2.68 -14.61
C MET A 1 -3.10 -1.98 -13.84
N LYS A 2 -4.00 -2.72 -13.19
CA LYS A 2 -4.95 -2.11 -12.24
C LYS A 2 -4.16 -1.73 -10.98
N TYR A 3 -4.41 -0.56 -10.37
CA TYR A 3 -3.78 -0.10 -9.13
C TYR A 3 -2.26 0.20 -9.20
N GLU A 4 -1.79 0.84 -10.28
CA GLU A 4 -0.35 1.10 -10.49
C GLU A 4 0.25 2.01 -9.42
N ASN A 5 -0.50 2.98 -8.91
CA ASN A 5 0.03 3.88 -7.88
C ASN A 5 0.20 3.13 -6.55
N ILE A 6 -0.74 2.23 -6.19
CA ILE A 6 -0.61 1.37 -5.00
C ILE A 6 0.66 0.50 -5.10
N VAL A 7 0.79 -0.24 -6.21
CA VAL A 7 1.96 -1.12 -6.44
C VAL A 7 3.26 -0.32 -6.38
N HIS A 8 3.30 0.85 -7.03
CA HIS A 8 4.48 1.70 -7.03
C HIS A 8 4.88 2.12 -5.61
N MET A 9 3.93 2.55 -4.77
CA MET A 9 4.23 2.97 -3.40
C MET A 9 4.69 1.80 -2.52
N LEU A 10 4.05 0.64 -2.65
CA LEU A 10 4.48 -0.56 -1.92
C LEU A 10 5.92 -0.93 -2.26
N LYS A 11 6.27 -0.93 -3.54
CA LYS A 11 7.61 -1.26 -4.03
C LYS A 11 8.68 -0.21 -3.68
N THR A 12 8.30 1.04 -3.43
CA THR A 12 9.25 2.16 -3.27
C THR A 12 9.33 2.71 -1.85
N VAL A 13 8.37 2.42 -0.98
CA VAL A 13 8.34 2.95 0.40
C VAL A 13 8.25 1.83 1.42
N PHE A 14 7.40 0.82 1.15
CA PHE A 14 7.08 -0.22 2.13
C PHE A 14 7.83 -1.53 1.92
N VAL A 15 8.66 -1.65 0.88
CA VAL A 15 9.45 -2.88 0.63
C VAL A 15 10.37 -3.17 1.82
N ALA A 16 10.43 -4.45 2.22
CA ALA A 16 11.16 -4.92 3.39
C ALA A 16 12.65 -4.56 3.38
N ASP A 17 13.24 -4.45 2.18
CA ASP A 17 14.62 -4.04 1.95
C ASP A 17 14.98 -2.70 2.59
N PHE A 18 14.03 -1.78 2.73
CA PHE A 18 14.29 -0.49 3.37
C PHE A 18 14.26 -0.55 4.90
N SER A 19 13.64 -1.59 5.49
CA SER A 19 13.59 -1.82 6.94
C SER A 19 13.19 -0.57 7.74
N PHE A 20 12.34 0.29 7.16
CA PHE A 20 11.87 1.49 7.83
C PHE A 20 10.91 1.13 8.96
N PRO A 21 10.97 1.84 10.09
CA PRO A 21 9.85 1.89 11.02
C PRO A 21 8.56 2.27 10.27
N GLU A 22 7.45 1.64 10.62
CA GLU A 22 6.19 1.81 9.88
C GLU A 22 5.70 3.27 9.87
N ASP A 23 5.84 3.98 10.98
CA ASP A 23 5.52 5.40 11.11
C ASP A 23 6.36 6.27 10.16
N MET A 24 7.64 5.94 9.99
CA MET A 24 8.52 6.57 9.01
C MET A 24 8.07 6.27 7.57
N ALA A 25 7.71 5.03 7.27
CA ALA A 25 7.21 4.65 5.95
C ALA A 25 5.90 5.38 5.61
N ILE A 26 4.97 5.49 6.56
CA ILE A 26 3.72 6.26 6.41
C ILE A 26 4.01 7.74 6.15
N ASN A 27 4.96 8.34 6.87
CA ASN A 27 5.35 9.75 6.64
C ASN A 27 5.95 9.94 5.23
N LEU A 28 6.87 9.07 4.80
CA LEU A 28 7.46 9.13 3.45
C LEU A 28 6.39 8.96 2.36
N TYR A 29 5.45 8.05 2.56
CA TYR A 29 4.32 7.82 1.67
C TYR A 29 3.44 9.07 1.53
N THR A 30 3.01 9.66 2.64
CA THR A 30 2.13 10.85 2.64
C THR A 30 2.83 12.09 2.08
N GLU A 31 4.12 12.28 2.38
CA GLU A 31 4.96 13.32 1.77
C GLU A 31 5.10 13.13 0.26
N SER A 32 5.35 11.90 -0.19
CA SER A 32 5.46 11.56 -1.62
C SER A 32 4.17 11.87 -2.39
N LEU A 33 3.00 11.53 -1.83
CA LEU A 33 1.71 11.87 -2.43
C LEU A 33 1.48 13.37 -2.52
N THR A 34 1.82 14.10 -1.45
CA THR A 34 1.67 15.56 -1.41
C THR A 34 2.55 16.24 -2.45
N ASN A 35 3.82 15.81 -2.55
CA ASN A 35 4.79 16.38 -3.48
C ASN A 35 4.50 16.04 -4.95
N SER A 36 3.89 14.87 -5.21
CA SER A 36 3.54 14.42 -6.56
C SER A 36 2.15 14.87 -7.02
N ASN A 37 1.35 15.47 -6.14
CA ASN A 37 -0.05 15.83 -6.39
C ASN A 37 -0.92 14.63 -6.84
N LYS A 38 -0.57 13.42 -6.38
CA LYS A 38 -1.27 12.15 -6.70
C LYS A 38 -2.26 11.71 -5.62
N PHE A 39 -2.55 12.57 -4.66
CA PHE A 39 -3.39 12.23 -3.52
C PHE A 39 -4.77 11.72 -3.94
N ASP A 40 -5.45 12.43 -4.84
CA ASP A 40 -6.79 12.07 -5.30
C ASP A 40 -6.79 10.77 -6.12
N GLU A 41 -5.79 10.58 -6.99
CA GLU A 41 -5.62 9.35 -7.77
C GLU A 41 -5.39 8.13 -6.87
N MET A 42 -4.48 8.25 -5.90
CA MET A 42 -4.23 7.19 -4.92
C MET A 42 -5.47 6.86 -4.10
N LYS A 43 -6.22 7.87 -3.67
CA LYS A 43 -7.44 7.67 -2.88
C LYS A 43 -8.51 6.92 -3.67
N GLU A 44 -8.68 7.25 -4.94
CA GLU A 44 -9.63 6.54 -5.80
C GLU A 44 -9.18 5.09 -6.06
N GLU A 45 -7.90 4.87 -6.37
CA GLU A 45 -7.36 3.51 -6.54
C GLU A 45 -7.54 2.66 -5.28
N LEU A 46 -7.24 3.20 -4.10
CA LEU A 46 -7.42 2.49 -2.83
C LEU A 46 -8.90 2.19 -2.57
N ARG A 47 -9.79 3.13 -2.85
CA ARG A 47 -11.23 2.94 -2.70
C ARG A 47 -11.73 1.79 -3.57
N GLU A 48 -11.32 1.78 -4.84
CA GLU A 48 -11.64 0.69 -5.77
C GLU A 48 -11.02 -0.64 -5.30
N ALA A 49 -9.76 -0.64 -4.88
CA ALA A 49 -9.05 -1.83 -4.41
C ALA A 49 -9.68 -2.45 -3.15
N PHE A 50 -10.04 -1.64 -2.15
CA PHE A 50 -10.69 -2.14 -0.94
C PHE A 50 -12.13 -2.62 -1.16
N SER A 51 -12.75 -2.22 -2.28
CA SER A 51 -14.09 -2.65 -2.69
C SER A 51 -14.07 -3.85 -3.64
N ASP A 52 -12.89 -4.25 -4.14
CA ASP A 52 -12.72 -5.39 -5.04
C ASP A 52 -12.51 -6.68 -4.23
N GLU A 53 -13.56 -7.51 -4.14
CA GLU A 53 -13.51 -8.79 -3.43
C GLU A 53 -12.64 -9.84 -4.13
N THR A 54 -12.20 -9.60 -5.37
CA THR A 54 -11.32 -10.50 -6.13
C THR A 54 -9.84 -10.17 -5.94
N LEU A 55 -9.53 -9.02 -5.36
CA LEU A 55 -8.17 -8.61 -5.03
C LEU A 55 -7.65 -9.38 -3.81
N SER A 56 -6.43 -9.89 -3.90
CA SER A 56 -5.72 -10.45 -2.75
C SER A 56 -4.63 -9.50 -2.29
N TRP A 57 -4.83 -8.92 -1.11
CA TRP A 57 -3.85 -8.11 -0.39
C TRP A 57 -2.64 -8.93 0.05
N GLN A 58 -2.79 -10.22 0.37
CA GLN A 58 -1.63 -11.10 0.62
C GLN A 58 -0.68 -11.08 -0.59
N LYS A 59 -1.20 -11.32 -1.80
CA LYS A 59 -0.39 -11.26 -3.03
C LYS A 59 0.08 -9.86 -3.38
N MET A 60 -0.71 -8.83 -3.06
CA MET A 60 -0.33 -7.44 -3.34
C MET A 60 0.86 -7.00 -2.47
N LEU A 61 0.93 -7.48 -1.22
CA LEU A 61 1.99 -7.14 -0.27
C LEU A 61 3.18 -8.09 -0.34
N PHE A 62 2.98 -9.33 -0.80
CA PHE A 62 4.02 -10.34 -0.88
C PHE A 62 3.94 -11.10 -2.21
N ASN A 63 4.85 -10.82 -3.13
CA ASN A 63 4.93 -11.46 -4.45
C ASN A 63 6.37 -11.51 -4.98
N ASP A 64 6.55 -12.14 -6.14
CA ASP A 64 7.86 -12.36 -6.77
C ASP A 64 8.57 -11.07 -7.20
N GLU A 65 7.87 -9.92 -7.28
CA GLU A 65 8.50 -8.64 -7.65
C GLU A 65 9.01 -7.83 -6.46
N TYR A 66 8.32 -7.91 -5.32
CA TYR A 66 8.65 -7.21 -4.10
C TYR A 66 7.93 -7.83 -2.89
N GLU A 67 8.57 -7.70 -1.73
CA GLU A 67 8.06 -8.21 -0.46
C GLU A 67 7.95 -7.02 0.50
N VAL A 68 6.73 -6.71 0.93
CA VAL A 68 6.45 -5.72 1.98
C VAL A 68 6.41 -6.43 3.32
N ILE A 69 5.52 -7.42 3.43
CA ILE A 69 5.31 -8.24 4.61
C ILE A 69 4.46 -9.46 4.22
N ASP A 70 4.74 -10.60 4.84
CA ASP A 70 3.95 -11.82 4.68
C ASP A 70 2.91 -11.94 5.82
N PHE A 71 1.71 -12.41 5.49
CA PHE A 71 0.58 -12.55 6.41
C PHE A 71 -0.07 -13.92 6.27
N ASP A 72 -0.52 -14.48 7.39
CA ASP A 72 -1.18 -15.78 7.41
C ASP A 72 -2.58 -15.73 6.78
N THR A 73 -3.26 -14.59 6.89
CA THR A 73 -4.63 -14.42 6.37
C THR A 73 -4.81 -13.18 5.49
N GLU A 74 -5.77 -13.25 4.57
CA GLU A 74 -6.17 -12.14 3.71
C GLU A 74 -6.75 -10.97 4.52
N GLU A 75 -7.46 -11.27 5.62
CA GLU A 75 -7.99 -10.27 6.54
C GLU A 75 -6.89 -9.46 7.22
N GLU A 76 -5.80 -10.11 7.67
CA GLU A 76 -4.65 -9.42 8.27
C GLU A 76 -3.92 -8.56 7.24
N ALA A 77 -3.70 -9.08 6.03
CA ALA A 77 -3.08 -8.34 4.93
C ALA A 77 -3.90 -7.08 4.57
N ARG A 78 -5.21 -7.24 4.43
CA ARG A 78 -6.13 -6.13 4.16
C ARG A 78 -6.16 -5.11 5.30
N ALA A 79 -6.14 -5.58 6.55
CA ALA A 79 -6.09 -4.69 7.72
C ALA A 79 -4.78 -3.89 7.78
N TYR A 80 -3.65 -4.52 7.46
CA TYR A 80 -2.36 -3.84 7.34
C TYR A 80 -2.37 -2.79 6.23
N ALA A 81 -2.79 -3.17 5.02
CA ALA A 81 -2.87 -2.26 3.89
C ALA A 81 -3.75 -1.04 4.20
N LYS A 82 -4.89 -1.25 4.87
CA LYS A 82 -5.76 -0.15 5.31
C LYS A 82 -5.03 0.80 6.25
N ARG A 83 -4.36 0.24 7.27
CA ARG A 83 -3.66 1.02 8.29
C ARG A 83 -2.52 1.87 7.74
N VAL A 84 -1.76 1.35 6.76
CA VAL A 84 -0.56 2.04 6.24
C VAL A 84 -0.82 2.86 4.97
N LEU A 85 -1.84 2.50 4.16
CA LEU A 85 -2.15 3.19 2.90
C LEU A 85 -3.39 4.09 2.99
N TRP A 86 -4.46 3.65 3.65
CA TRP A 86 -5.76 4.33 3.63
C TRP A 86 -5.95 5.28 4.81
N ASP A 87 -5.77 4.80 6.03
CA ASP A 87 -5.98 5.59 7.25
C ASP A 87 -5.15 6.90 7.29
N PRO A 88 -3.92 6.97 6.73
CA PRO A 88 -3.15 8.22 6.71
C PRO A 88 -3.67 9.31 5.76
N ILE A 89 -4.57 8.98 4.83
CA ILE A 89 -5.01 9.89 3.75
C ILE A 89 -6.54 10.12 3.74
N VAL A 90 -7.25 9.67 4.78
CA VAL A 90 -8.71 9.77 4.89
C VAL A 90 -9.16 10.48 6.15
#